data_AF-A0AA96N6B8-F1
#
_entry.id   AF-A0AA96N6B8-F1
#
_cell.length_a   1.000
_cell.length_b   1.000
_cell.length_c   1.000
_cell.angle_alpha   90.00
_cell.angle_beta   90.00
_cell.angle_gamma   90.00
#
_symmetry.space_group_name_H-M   'P 1'
#
loop_
_entity.id
_entity.type
_entity.pdbx_description
1 polymer ?
#
loop_
_entity_poly.entity_id
_entity_poly.type
_entity_poly.pdbx_seq_one_letter_code
_entity_poly.pdbx_strand_id
1 'polypeptide(L)'
;MQLKFSRIGSPSNANYVEFSWDIDTKRAQQLMDNALLQGTQLELKYLIIDLSGVPIIDTMVANQIFKIISALKLTGIRTILTGICPEIA
;
A
#
# COMPACT_ATOMS: atom_id res chain seq x y z
N MET A 1 -0.75 3.34 8.63
CA MET A 1 -0.86 3.32 7.15
C MET A 1 -2.21 2.72 6.81
N GLN A 2 -2.90 3.22 5.80
CA GLN A 2 -4.16 2.62 5.33
C GLN A 2 -4.03 2.17 3.87
N LEU A 3 -4.55 0.98 3.57
CA LEU A 3 -4.68 0.49 2.19
C LEU A 3 -6.13 0.57 1.76
N LYS A 4 -6.37 1.27 0.66
CA LYS A 4 -7.68 1.34 0.03
C LYS A 4 -7.64 0.61 -1.30
N PHE A 5 -8.38 -0.49 -1.36
CA PHE A 5 -8.54 -1.32 -2.54
C PHE A 5 -9.80 -0.89 -3.28
N SER A 6 -9.70 -0.57 -4.58
CA SER A 6 -10.86 -0.13 -5.36
C SER A 6 -10.80 -0.65 -6.80
N ARG A 7 -11.93 -1.18 -7.27
CA ARG A 7 -12.13 -1.53 -8.68
C ARG A 7 -12.81 -0.35 -9.39
N ILE A 8 -12.04 0.44 -10.16
CA ILE A 8 -12.62 1.53 -10.97
C ILE A 8 -13.63 0.93 -11.95
N GLY A 9 -14.89 1.36 -11.84
CA GLY A 9 -16.07 0.80 -12.54
C GLY A 9 -17.15 0.20 -11.62
N SER A 10 -16.86 0.02 -10.32
CA SER A 10 -17.86 -0.38 -9.31
C SER A 10 -17.70 0.49 -8.05
N PRO A 11 -18.32 1.68 -7.99
CA PRO A 11 -18.16 2.62 -6.87
C PRO A 11 -18.65 2.09 -5.52
N SER A 12 -19.37 0.97 -5.49
CA SER A 12 -19.92 0.33 -4.29
C SER A 12 -19.00 -0.65 -3.55
N ASN A 13 -17.86 -1.09 -4.12
CA ASN A 13 -16.98 -2.10 -3.51
C ASN A 13 -15.56 -1.56 -3.24
N ALA A 14 -15.46 -0.57 -2.36
CA ALA A 14 -14.17 -0.16 -1.81
C ALA A 14 -13.92 -0.89 -0.48
N ASN A 15 -12.88 -1.72 -0.44
CA ASN A 15 -12.45 -2.38 0.79
C ASN A 15 -11.28 -1.60 1.39
N TYR A 16 -11.38 -1.32 2.68
CA TYR A 16 -10.33 -0.67 3.45
C TYR A 16 -9.67 -1.71 4.36
N VAL A 17 -8.35 -1.65 4.43
CA VAL A 17 -7.61 -2.38 5.44
C VAL A 17 -6.81 -1.36 6.25
N GLU A 18 -7.19 -1.22 7.50
CA GLU A 18 -6.55 -0.33 8.47
C GLU A 18 -5.48 -1.08 9.26
N PHE A 19 -4.37 -0.39 9.54
CA PHE A 19 -3.25 -0.96 10.29
C PHE A 19 -2.76 0.01 11.37
N SER A 20 -2.63 -0.51 12.59
CA SER A 20 -2.11 0.22 13.76
C SER A 20 -0.58 0.33 13.73
N TRP A 21 -0.07 1.44 14.25
CA TRP A 21 1.15 2.10 13.84
C TRP A 21 2.47 1.54 14.36
N ASP A 22 2.43 0.44 15.10
CA ASP A 22 3.65 -0.17 15.64
C ASP A 22 4.26 -1.13 14.61
N ILE A 23 4.50 -0.61 13.40
CA ILE A 23 4.99 -1.36 12.24
C ILE A 23 6.51 -1.44 12.34
N ASP A 24 7.02 -2.56 12.85
CA ASP A 24 8.40 -2.97 12.62
C ASP A 24 8.57 -3.57 11.20
N THR A 25 9.82 -3.82 10.79
CA THR A 25 10.16 -4.41 9.48
C THR A 25 9.38 -5.69 9.18
N LYS A 26 9.03 -6.49 10.19
CA LYS A 26 8.33 -7.76 10.04
C LYS A 26 6.86 -7.54 9.74
N ARG A 27 6.20 -6.62 10.45
CA ARG A 27 4.81 -6.22 10.17
C ARG A 27 4.68 -5.53 8.82
N ALA A 28 5.68 -4.75 8.43
CA ALA A 28 5.74 -4.19 7.09
C ALA A 28 5.70 -5.32 6.04
N GLN A 29 6.53 -6.36 6.19
CA GLN A 29 6.58 -7.52 5.28
C GLN A 29 5.25 -8.26 5.17
N GLN A 30 4.61 -8.54 6.31
CA GLN A 30 3.30 -9.21 6.32
C GLN A 30 2.21 -8.37 5.62
N LEU A 31 2.29 -7.05 5.77
CA LEU A 31 1.39 -6.13 5.08
C LEU A 31 1.63 -6.17 3.57
N MET A 32 2.88 -6.30 3.12
CA MET A 32 3.24 -6.46 1.70
C MET A 32 2.59 -7.70 1.10
N ASP A 33 2.74 -8.84 1.77
CA ASP A 33 2.26 -10.13 1.26
C ASP A 33 0.73 -10.13 1.18
N ASN A 34 0.07 -9.53 2.18
CA ASN A 34 -1.38 -9.38 2.19
C ASN A 34 -1.88 -8.43 1.09
N ALA A 35 -1.19 -7.32 0.83
CA ALA A 35 -1.57 -6.39 -0.23
C ALA A 35 -1.43 -7.01 -1.63
N LEU A 36 -0.36 -7.79 -1.86
CA LEU A 36 -0.14 -8.53 -3.11
C LEU A 36 -1.17 -9.64 -3.30
N LEU A 37 -1.44 -10.43 -2.26
CA LEU A 37 -2.40 -11.52 -2.30
C LEU A 37 -3.81 -10.99 -2.55
N GLN A 38 -4.26 -10.02 -1.75
CA GLN A 38 -5.60 -9.43 -1.90
C GLN A 38 -5.73 -8.67 -3.21
N GLY A 39 -4.71 -7.90 -3.61
CA GLY A 39 -4.76 -7.14 -4.86
C GLY A 39 -4.92 -8.02 -6.09
N THR A 40 -4.25 -9.17 -6.11
CA THR A 40 -4.35 -10.14 -7.19
C THR A 40 -5.68 -10.90 -7.14
N GLN A 41 -6.10 -11.38 -5.97
CA GLN A 41 -7.39 -12.09 -5.81
C GLN A 41 -8.60 -11.22 -6.18
N LEU A 42 -8.52 -9.91 -5.92
CA LEU A 42 -9.60 -8.97 -6.19
C LEU A 42 -9.54 -8.35 -7.60
N GLU A 43 -8.60 -8.81 -8.46
CA GLU A 43 -8.37 -8.29 -9.82
C GLU A 43 -8.34 -6.75 -9.88
N LEU A 44 -7.63 -6.15 -8.94
CA LEU A 44 -7.66 -4.70 -8.81
C LEU A 44 -6.96 -4.05 -9.99
N LYS A 45 -7.54 -2.95 -10.45
CA LYS A 45 -6.83 -2.06 -11.39
C LYS A 45 -5.99 -1.01 -10.67
N TYR A 46 -6.37 -0.69 -9.44
CA TYR A 46 -5.78 0.41 -8.67
C TYR A 46 -5.66 0.06 -7.19
N LEU A 47 -4.57 0.52 -6.57
CA LEU A 47 -4.32 0.48 -5.13
C LEU A 47 -3.93 1.87 -4.64
N ILE A 48 -4.58 2.37 -3.59
CA ILE A 48 -4.13 3.59 -2.90
C ILE A 48 -3.45 3.19 -1.59
N ILE A 49 -2.25 3.70 -1.38
CA ILE A 49 -1.48 3.55 -0.15
C ILE A 49 -1.43 4.91 0.53
N ASP A 50 -2.05 5.03 1.70
CA ASP A 50 -2.03 6.25 2.51
C ASP A 50 -1.02 6.14 3.65
N LEU A 51 0.01 6.97 3.55
CA LEU A 51 1.12 7.10 4.47
C LEU A 51 0.92 8.20 5.51
N SER A 52 -0.25 8.86 5.55
CA SER A 52 -0.56 9.99 6.46
C SER A 52 -0.38 9.66 7.94
N GLY A 53 -0.54 8.39 8.31
CA GLY A 53 -0.28 7.95 9.67
C GLY A 53 1.20 7.68 9.97
N VAL A 54 2.08 7.64 8.96
CA VAL A 54 3.52 7.36 9.11
C VAL A 54 4.27 8.64 9.47
N PRO A 55 4.66 8.85 10.74
CA PRO A 55 5.35 10.09 11.10
C PRO A 55 6.76 10.15 10.50
N ILE A 56 7.44 9.00 10.38
CA ILE A 56 8.83 8.91 9.90
C ILE A 56 8.96 7.70 8.98
N ILE A 57 9.43 7.94 7.76
CA ILE A 57 9.78 6.90 6.79
C ILE A 57 11.30 6.90 6.63
N ASP A 58 11.97 5.86 7.11
CA ASP A 58 13.39 5.68 6.84
C ASP A 58 13.64 5.04 5.47
N THR A 59 14.91 4.97 5.07
CA THR A 59 15.33 4.37 3.80
C THR A 59 14.96 2.88 3.67
N MET A 60 14.97 2.12 4.76
CA MET A 60 14.61 0.70 4.72
C MET A 60 13.13 0.52 4.42
N VAL A 61 12.26 1.25 5.12
CA VAL A 61 10.80 1.22 4.90
C VAL A 61 10.46 1.73 3.50
N ALA A 62 11.10 2.82 3.04
CA ALA A 62 10.91 3.33 1.69
C ALA A 62 11.27 2.29 0.61
N ASN A 63 12.44 1.65 0.74
CA ASN A 63 12.88 0.61 -0.20
C ASN A 63 11.88 -0.56 -0.28
N GLN A 64 11.30 -0.93 0.86
CA GLN A 64 10.26 -1.96 0.88
C GLN A 64 8.99 -1.52 0.17
N ILE A 65 8.51 -0.30 0.41
CA ILE A 65 7.34 0.27 -0.29
C ILE A 65 7.55 0.24 -1.81
N PHE A 66 8.75 0.62 -2.30
CA PHE A 66 9.04 0.59 -3.73
C PHE A 66 9.07 -0.82 -4.34
N LYS A 67 9.54 -1.83 -3.60
CA LYS A 67 9.48 -3.23 -4.04
C LYS A 67 8.03 -3.69 -4.21
N ILE A 68 7.14 -3.31 -3.29
CA ILE A 68 5.70 -3.64 -3.37
C ILE A 68 5.07 -3.01 -4.60
N ILE A 69 5.29 -1.70 -4.81
CA ILE A 69 4.75 -0.98 -5.97
C ILE A 69 5.23 -1.64 -7.27
N SER A 70 6.49 -2.08 -7.31
CA SER A 70 7.05 -2.79 -8.45
C SER A 70 6.38 -4.15 -8.67
N ALA A 71 6.18 -4.94 -7.61
CA ALA A 71 5.52 -6.24 -7.69
C ALA A 71 4.04 -6.12 -8.11
N LEU A 72 3.30 -5.16 -7.56
CA LEU A 72 1.92 -4.86 -7.94
C LEU A 72 1.80 -4.40 -9.39
N LYS A 73 2.78 -3.62 -9.87
CA LYS A 73 2.83 -3.21 -11.27
C LYS A 73 2.98 -4.41 -12.22
N LEU A 74 3.77 -5.42 -11.83
CA LEU A 74 3.93 -6.65 -12.60
C LEU A 74 2.63 -7.47 -12.68
N THR A 75 1.75 -7.36 -11.68
CA THR A 75 0.42 -8.01 -11.69
C THR A 75 -0.67 -7.16 -12.38
N GLY A 76 -0.31 -6.00 -12.94
CA GLY A 76 -1.25 -5.11 -13.64
C GLY A 76 -1.96 -4.08 -12.75
N ILE A 77 -1.61 -4.00 -11.46
CA ILE A 77 -2.21 -3.09 -10.50
C ILE A 77 -1.44 -1.76 -10.52
N ARG A 78 -2.13 -0.64 -10.70
CA ARG A 78 -1.53 0.70 -10.58
C ARG A 78 -1.62 1.22 -9.15
N THR A 79 -0.48 1.53 -8.55
CA THR A 79 -0.42 2.05 -7.18
C THR A 79 -0.33 3.57 -7.14
N ILE A 80 -1.07 4.21 -6.24
CA ILE A 80 -1.06 5.65 -5.95
C ILE A 80 -0.63 5.82 -4.50
N LEU A 81 0.42 6.63 -4.27
CA LEU A 81 0.88 6.98 -2.93
C LEU A 81 0.25 8.31 -2.49
N THR A 82 -0.18 8.38 -1.23
CA THR A 82 -0.78 9.56 -0.61
C THR A 82 -0.25 9.73 0.81
N GLY A 83 -0.41 10.91 1.41
CA GLY A 83 -0.02 11.16 2.80
C GLY A 83 1.49 11.09 3.06
N ILE A 84 2.32 11.31 2.04
CA ILE A 84 3.78 11.37 2.20
C ILE A 84 4.13 12.63 3.01
N CYS A 85 4.81 12.45 4.15
CA CYS A 85 5.33 13.56 4.93
C CYS A 85 6.50 14.21 4.15
N PRO A 86 6.52 15.54 3.96
CA PRO A 86 7.47 16.21 3.06
C PRO A 86 8.95 16.23 3.52
N GLU A 87 9.34 15.51 4.56
CA GLU A 87 10.74 15.44 5.02
C GLU A 87 11.61 14.45 4.21
N ILE A 88 11.22 14.16 2.97
CA ILE A 88 12.03 13.48 1.97
C ILE A 88 12.38 14.50 0.86
N ALA A 89 13.21 15.50 1.19
CA ALA A 89 13.83 16.43 0.25
C ALA A 89 15.25 16.78 0.68
#